data_AF-A0A7J2YZM6-F1
#
_entry.id   AF-A0A7J2YZM6-F1
#
_cell.length_a   1.000
_cell.length_b   1.000
_cell.length_c   1.000
_cell.angle_alpha   90.00
_cell.angle_beta   90.00
_cell.angle_gamma   90.00
#
_symmetry.space_group_name_H-M   'P 1'
#
loop_
_entity.id
_entity.type
_entity.pdbx_description
1 polymer ?
#
loop_
_entity_poly.entity_id
_entity_poly.type
_entity_poly.pdbx_seq_one_letter_code
_entity_poly.pdbx_strand_id
1 'polypeptide(L)'
;MEPLEKVVERIKSVKVQGAKEIALYSLNYLKKFCKKYGFGLKFEVACMILENARPTAVVLHNCLEILKKKRSLKTIDKLIKELEVATKKISVNGQKIVKNGSKILTHCHSGEALSIIKEAKRKGKEISVFATLTRPLKQGIKTAKELAREKIPVTLAEDIAVGHLIQHVDMVIIGSDAMRKEGFVNKVGTWLIAEEARRHKKPVYVVGSHFKFDSRKKFVLEERPAKEIWPKPIKGVKIRNPAFDLVPWKYVTRVITDEGIFKPEEIVRMIR
;
A
#
# COMPACT_ATOMS: atom_id res chain seq x y z
N MET A 1 4.61 12.67 25.71
CA MET A 1 4.13 12.54 24.32
C MET A 1 5.22 13.06 23.40
N GLU A 2 5.56 12.35 22.33
CA GLU A 2 6.56 12.80 21.34
C GLU A 2 6.11 14.13 20.69
N PRO A 3 7.01 15.05 20.31
CA PRO A 3 6.65 16.25 19.55
C PRO A 3 6.11 15.92 18.15
N LEU A 4 5.21 16.76 17.61
CA LEU A 4 4.61 16.56 16.29
C LEU A 4 5.66 16.51 15.18
N GLU A 5 6.70 17.33 15.32
CA GLU A 5 7.80 17.48 14.37
C GLU A 5 8.53 16.15 14.18
N LYS A 6 8.77 15.41 15.27
CA LYS A 6 9.43 14.10 15.21
C LYS A 6 8.54 13.03 14.58
N VAL A 7 7.23 13.09 14.81
CA VAL A 7 6.25 12.21 14.14
C VAL A 7 6.29 12.42 12.63
N VAL A 8 6.26 13.68 12.19
CA VAL A 8 6.35 14.05 10.76
C VAL A 8 7.68 13.64 10.16
N GLU A 9 8.80 13.84 10.87
CA GLU A 9 10.13 13.44 10.43
C GLU A 9 10.20 11.92 10.18
N ARG A 10 9.65 11.10 11.08
CA ARG A 10 9.60 9.63 10.93
C ARG A 10 8.77 9.19 9.72
N ILE A 11 7.68 9.88 9.43
CA ILE A 11 6.84 9.63 8.25
C ILE A 11 7.59 10.03 6.97
N LYS A 12 8.20 11.21 6.94
CA LYS A 12 8.95 11.72 5.77
C LYS A 12 10.18 10.86 5.45
N SER A 13 10.92 10.45 6.49
CA SER A 13 12.13 9.62 6.40
C SER A 13 11.85 8.13 6.15
N VAL A 14 10.58 7.73 5.96
CA VAL A 14 10.19 6.33 5.64
C VAL A 14 10.52 5.34 6.78
N LYS A 15 10.85 5.83 7.98
CA LYS A 15 10.95 4.99 9.19
C LYS A 15 9.60 4.38 9.54
N VAL A 16 8.52 5.14 9.33
CA VAL A 16 7.14 4.64 9.31
C VAL A 16 6.69 4.60 7.85
N GLN A 17 6.40 3.40 7.34
CA GLN A 17 6.10 3.17 5.93
C GLN A 17 4.95 2.18 5.74
N GLY A 18 4.27 2.32 4.60
CA GLY A 18 3.03 1.63 4.31
C GLY A 18 1.82 2.51 4.64
N ALA A 19 0.86 2.59 3.71
CA ALA A 19 -0.28 3.51 3.83
C ALA A 19 -1.06 3.34 5.15
N LYS A 20 -1.34 2.09 5.55
CA LYS A 20 -2.02 1.77 6.82
C LYS A 20 -1.20 2.17 8.05
N GLU A 21 0.09 1.84 8.06
CA GLU A 21 0.96 2.09 9.23
C GLU A 21 1.14 3.59 9.48
N ILE A 22 1.25 4.39 8.42
CA ILE A 22 1.29 5.86 8.53
C ILE A 22 0.01 6.39 9.18
N ALA A 23 -1.16 5.86 8.77
CA ALA A 23 -2.45 6.26 9.34
C ALA A 23 -2.57 5.83 10.82
N LEU A 24 -2.27 4.58 11.15
CA LEU A 24 -2.30 4.07 12.52
C LEU A 24 -1.35 4.85 13.45
N TYR A 25 -0.12 5.12 12.99
CA TYR A 25 0.85 5.88 13.78
C TYR A 25 0.35 7.31 14.05
N SER A 26 -0.21 7.97 13.04
CA SER A 26 -0.76 9.33 13.15
C SER A 26 -2.01 9.38 14.03
N LEU A 27 -2.93 8.42 13.92
CA LEU A 27 -4.13 8.34 14.75
C LEU A 27 -3.78 8.07 16.22
N ASN A 28 -2.81 7.18 16.49
CA ASN A 28 -2.34 6.93 17.85
C ASN A 28 -1.67 8.16 18.47
N TYR A 29 -0.94 8.94 17.67
CA TYR A 29 -0.44 10.24 18.08
C TYR A 29 -1.58 11.20 18.42
N LEU A 30 -2.54 11.37 17.49
CA LEU A 30 -3.68 12.28 17.67
C LEU A 30 -4.56 11.88 18.86
N LYS A 31 -4.70 10.59 19.16
CA LYS A 31 -5.39 10.12 20.38
C LYS A 31 -4.75 10.70 21.64
N LYS A 32 -3.42 10.64 21.75
CA LYS A 32 -2.68 11.21 22.89
C LYS A 32 -2.73 12.73 22.89
N PHE A 33 -2.65 13.33 21.70
CA PHE A 33 -2.73 14.77 21.50
C PHE A 33 -4.07 15.34 21.96
N CYS A 34 -5.19 14.79 21.49
CA CYS A 34 -6.53 15.26 21.82
C CYS A 34 -6.90 15.03 23.29
N LYS A 35 -6.34 14.00 23.95
CA LYS A 35 -6.47 13.83 25.41
C LYS A 35 -5.84 15.00 26.18
N LYS A 36 -4.78 15.62 25.65
CA LYS A 36 -4.06 16.72 26.30
C LYS A 36 -4.57 18.10 25.89
N TYR A 37 -4.91 18.27 24.61
CA TYR A 37 -5.17 19.58 24.01
C TYR A 37 -6.59 19.75 23.44
N GLY A 38 -7.42 18.71 23.51
CA GLY A 38 -8.77 18.72 22.93
C GLY A 38 -8.79 18.78 21.39
N PHE A 39 -9.95 19.11 20.85
CA PHE A 39 -10.27 19.13 19.41
C PHE A 39 -10.41 20.56 18.82
N GLY A 40 -9.75 21.54 19.46
CA GLY A 40 -9.75 22.95 19.04
C GLY A 40 -8.74 23.28 17.94
N LEU A 41 -8.32 24.55 17.85
CA LEU A 41 -7.41 25.02 16.79
C LEU A 41 -6.10 24.24 16.70
N LYS A 42 -5.51 23.86 17.84
CA LYS A 42 -4.27 23.06 17.88
C LYS A 42 -4.43 21.70 17.20
N PHE A 43 -5.62 21.09 17.28
CA PHE A 43 -5.92 19.83 16.60
C PHE A 43 -5.99 20.03 15.08
N GLU A 44 -6.64 21.10 14.60
CA GLU A 44 -6.70 21.40 13.17
C GLU A 44 -5.31 21.62 12.56
N VAL A 45 -4.46 22.38 13.27
CA VAL A 45 -3.06 22.59 12.87
C VAL A 45 -2.29 21.26 12.83
N ALA A 46 -2.45 20.41 13.85
CA ALA A 46 -1.81 19.10 13.88
C ALA A 46 -2.24 18.21 12.71
N CYS A 47 -3.54 18.17 12.39
CA CYS A 47 -4.06 17.44 11.23
C CYS A 47 -3.48 17.98 9.92
N MET A 48 -3.46 19.31 9.73
CA MET A 48 -2.90 19.93 8.52
C MET A 48 -1.42 19.57 8.34
N ILE A 49 -0.64 19.58 9.41
CA ILE A 49 0.78 19.20 9.37
C ILE A 49 0.96 17.72 9.01
N LEU A 50 0.15 16.83 9.57
CA LEU A 50 0.19 15.39 9.27
C LEU A 50 -0.24 15.09 7.83
N GLU A 51 -1.28 15.75 7.32
CA GLU A 51 -1.74 15.65 5.92
C GLU A 51 -0.64 16.05 4.94
N ASN A 52 0.09 17.12 5.23
CA ASN A 52 1.19 17.60 4.39
C ASN A 52 2.50 16.83 4.58
N ALA A 53 2.56 15.86 5.50
CA ALA A 53 3.76 15.06 5.69
C ALA A 53 4.09 14.24 4.43
N ARG A 54 3.06 13.66 3.78
CA ARG A 54 3.17 12.88 2.54
C ARG A 54 1.88 12.97 1.70
N PRO A 55 1.91 13.59 0.50
CA PRO A 55 0.72 13.77 -0.35
C PRO A 55 0.02 12.47 -0.77
N THR A 56 0.77 11.38 -0.86
CA THR A 56 0.32 10.05 -1.28
C THR A 56 -0.29 9.21 -0.14
N ALA A 57 -0.30 9.71 1.11
CA ALA A 57 -0.84 9.00 2.27
C ALA A 57 -2.38 9.06 2.33
N VAL A 58 -3.08 8.56 1.31
CA VAL A 58 -4.55 8.62 1.17
C VAL A 58 -5.30 8.12 2.40
N VAL A 59 -4.87 6.98 2.95
CA VAL A 59 -5.50 6.38 4.15
C VAL A 59 -5.52 7.39 5.29
N LEU A 60 -4.41 8.10 5.51
CA LEU A 60 -4.34 9.14 6.55
C LEU A 60 -5.31 10.29 6.24
N HIS A 61 -5.31 10.81 5.01
CA HIS A 61 -6.23 11.89 4.62
C HIS A 61 -7.70 11.50 4.86
N ASN A 62 -8.11 10.31 4.44
CA ASN A 62 -9.48 9.83 4.62
C ASN A 62 -9.85 9.68 6.10
N CYS A 63 -8.94 9.12 6.91
CA CYS A 63 -9.15 9.04 8.36
C CYS A 63 -9.27 10.44 9.00
N LEU A 64 -8.44 11.40 8.59
CA LEU A 64 -8.49 12.76 9.11
C LEU A 64 -9.73 13.52 8.66
N GLU A 65 -10.22 13.31 7.44
CA GLU A 65 -11.49 13.89 6.99
C GLU A 65 -12.66 13.40 7.83
N ILE A 66 -12.74 12.08 8.10
CA ILE A 66 -13.76 11.51 8.98
C ILE A 66 -13.64 12.09 10.39
N LEU A 67 -12.41 12.17 10.92
CA LEU A 67 -12.15 12.67 12.27
C LEU A 67 -12.49 14.16 12.42
N LYS A 68 -12.18 15.00 11.42
CA LYS A 68 -12.52 16.43 11.40
C LYS A 68 -14.04 16.65 11.41
N LYS A 69 -14.81 15.79 10.72
CA LYS A 69 -16.28 15.82 10.72
C LYS A 69 -16.89 15.29 12.03
N LYS A 70 -16.26 14.30 12.68
CA LYS A 70 -16.76 13.67 13.92
C LYS A 70 -15.67 13.66 15.00
N ARG A 71 -15.40 14.83 15.58
CA ARG A 71 -14.30 15.04 16.53
C ARG A 71 -14.57 14.39 17.88
N SER A 72 -14.04 13.18 18.10
CA SER A 72 -14.10 12.51 19.40
C SER A 72 -12.99 11.46 19.53
N LEU A 73 -12.59 11.13 20.77
CA LEU A 73 -11.67 10.02 21.01
C LEU A 73 -12.27 8.68 20.54
N LYS A 74 -13.59 8.51 20.67
CA LYS A 74 -14.33 7.33 20.19
C LYS A 74 -14.21 7.18 18.68
N THR A 75 -14.21 8.27 17.91
CA THR A 75 -13.98 8.24 16.46
C THR A 75 -12.57 7.76 16.13
N ILE A 76 -11.55 8.25 16.86
CA ILE A 76 -10.16 7.81 16.66
C ILE A 76 -10.03 6.31 16.94
N ASP A 77 -10.61 5.84 18.05
CA ASP A 77 -10.58 4.42 18.43
C ASP A 77 -11.30 3.54 17.40
N LYS A 78 -12.44 4.01 16.88
CA LYS A 78 -13.16 3.34 15.80
C LYS A 78 -12.30 3.22 14.54
N LEU A 79 -11.67 4.31 14.09
CA LEU A 79 -10.83 4.31 12.89
C LEU A 79 -9.62 3.38 13.03
N ILE A 80 -8.94 3.40 14.18
CA ILE A 80 -7.82 2.48 14.47
C ILE A 80 -8.31 1.02 14.35
N LYS A 81 -9.41 0.69 15.02
CA LYS A 81 -9.98 -0.67 14.98
C LYS A 81 -10.39 -1.08 13.56
N GLU A 82 -10.99 -0.19 12.79
CA GLU A 82 -11.38 -0.46 11.40
C GLU A 82 -10.16 -0.75 10.52
N LEU A 83 -9.10 0.05 10.62
CA LEU A 83 -7.84 -0.17 9.90
C LEU A 83 -7.17 -1.51 10.27
N GLU A 84 -7.17 -1.88 11.55
CA GLU A 84 -6.63 -3.15 12.03
C GLU A 84 -7.42 -4.35 11.52
N VAL A 85 -8.75 -4.27 11.57
CA VAL A 85 -9.66 -5.34 11.13
C VAL A 85 -9.69 -5.49 9.61
N ALA A 86 -9.52 -4.40 8.85
CA ALA A 86 -9.61 -4.41 7.39
C ALA A 86 -8.63 -5.41 6.75
N THR A 87 -7.39 -5.50 7.25
CA THR A 87 -6.40 -6.47 6.75
C THR A 87 -6.89 -7.91 6.90
N LYS A 88 -7.54 -8.25 8.03
CA LYS A 88 -8.09 -9.60 8.26
C LYS A 88 -9.27 -9.90 7.33
N LYS A 89 -10.14 -8.93 7.08
CA LYS A 89 -11.25 -9.10 6.12
C LYS A 89 -10.71 -9.32 4.70
N ILE A 90 -9.74 -8.50 4.29
CA ILE A 90 -9.03 -8.64 3.01
C ILE A 90 -8.42 -10.04 2.86
N SER A 91 -7.74 -10.55 3.89
CA SER A 91 -7.12 -11.88 3.83
C SER A 91 -8.16 -13.00 3.64
N VAL A 92 -9.28 -12.95 4.38
CA VAL A 92 -10.38 -13.92 4.28
C VAL A 92 -11.06 -13.86 2.91
N ASN A 93 -11.27 -12.66 2.37
CA ASN A 93 -11.85 -12.48 1.05
C ASN A 93 -10.90 -12.98 -0.04
N GLY A 94 -9.67 -12.48 -0.03
CA GLY A 94 -8.69 -12.71 -1.08
C GLY A 94 -8.13 -14.13 -1.10
N GLN A 95 -8.00 -14.85 0.02
CA GLN A 95 -7.42 -16.20 -0.03
C GLN A 95 -8.21 -17.14 -0.95
N LYS A 96 -9.52 -16.88 -1.14
CA LYS A 96 -10.42 -17.68 -1.98
C LYS A 96 -10.01 -17.72 -3.45
N ILE A 97 -9.34 -16.68 -3.96
CA ILE A 97 -8.86 -16.65 -5.36
C ILE A 97 -7.59 -17.47 -5.58
N VAL A 98 -6.84 -17.73 -4.51
CA VAL A 98 -5.59 -18.50 -4.56
C VAL A 98 -5.95 -19.97 -4.62
N LYS A 99 -5.52 -20.68 -5.65
CA LYS A 99 -5.73 -22.13 -5.79
C LYS A 99 -4.57 -22.92 -5.18
N ASN A 100 -4.79 -24.18 -4.83
CA ASN A 100 -3.67 -25.07 -4.50
C ASN A 100 -2.72 -25.17 -5.70
N GLY A 101 -1.41 -25.16 -5.45
CA GLY A 101 -0.35 -25.14 -6.46
C GLY A 101 -0.03 -23.76 -7.05
N SER A 102 -0.70 -22.68 -6.64
CA SER A 102 -0.52 -21.36 -7.27
C SER A 102 0.91 -20.81 -7.09
N LYS A 103 1.46 -20.30 -8.18
CA LYS A 103 2.68 -19.50 -8.24
C LYS A 103 2.31 -18.01 -8.35
N ILE A 104 2.65 -17.23 -7.33
CA ILE A 104 2.16 -15.85 -7.18
C ILE A 104 3.32 -14.86 -7.36
N LEU A 105 3.19 -13.88 -8.26
CA LEU A 105 4.11 -12.73 -8.30
C LEU A 105 3.59 -11.61 -7.38
N THR A 106 4.49 -11.02 -6.60
CA THR A 106 4.20 -9.83 -5.78
C THR A 106 5.33 -8.80 -5.88
N HIS A 107 5.00 -7.55 -5.54
CA HIS A 107 5.89 -6.40 -5.68
C HIS A 107 5.78 -5.48 -4.46
N CYS A 108 6.91 -4.91 -4.03
CA CYS A 108 7.04 -4.16 -2.79
C CYS A 108 6.76 -5.00 -1.53
N HIS A 109 6.55 -4.33 -0.40
CA HIS A 109 6.09 -4.90 0.86
C HIS A 109 4.71 -4.35 1.19
N SER A 110 3.67 -5.11 0.84
CA SER A 110 2.27 -4.79 1.17
C SER A 110 1.73 -5.78 2.19
N GLY A 111 1.50 -5.31 3.42
CA GLY A 111 0.94 -6.16 4.48
C GLY A 111 -0.42 -6.77 4.12
N GLU A 112 -1.25 -6.06 3.36
CA GLU A 112 -2.55 -6.55 2.91
C GLU A 112 -2.40 -7.64 1.83
N ALA A 113 -1.52 -7.46 0.85
CA ALA A 113 -1.26 -8.50 -0.16
C ALA A 113 -0.65 -9.76 0.47
N LEU A 114 0.33 -9.60 1.36
CA LEU A 114 0.94 -10.72 2.07
C LEU A 114 -0.05 -11.42 3.01
N SER A 115 -1.02 -10.69 3.57
CA SER A 115 -2.05 -11.31 4.42
C SER A 115 -2.89 -12.35 3.65
N ILE A 116 -3.19 -12.10 2.38
CA ILE A 116 -3.90 -13.05 1.50
C ILE A 116 -3.06 -14.30 1.26
N ILE A 117 -1.79 -14.11 0.90
CA ILE A 117 -0.84 -15.20 0.61
C ILE A 117 -0.65 -16.09 1.86
N LYS A 118 -0.43 -15.48 3.03
CA LYS A 118 -0.29 -16.22 4.29
C LYS A 118 -1.56 -16.94 4.70
N GLU A 119 -2.72 -16.30 4.52
CA GLU A 119 -3.99 -16.95 4.84
C GLU A 119 -4.25 -18.14 3.92
N ALA A 120 -3.91 -18.05 2.63
CA ALA A 120 -3.96 -19.19 1.72
C ALA A 120 -3.10 -20.37 2.23
N LYS A 121 -1.86 -20.11 2.67
CA LYS A 121 -0.99 -21.12 3.31
C LYS A 121 -1.62 -21.72 4.57
N ARG A 122 -2.19 -20.90 5.46
CA ARG A 122 -2.89 -21.36 6.68
C ARG A 122 -4.10 -22.23 6.38
N LYS A 123 -4.75 -22.03 5.24
CA LYS A 123 -5.83 -22.87 4.72
C LYS A 123 -5.33 -24.16 4.04
N GLY A 124 -4.06 -24.51 4.21
CA GLY A 124 -3.47 -25.75 3.71
C GLY A 124 -3.08 -25.71 2.23
N LYS A 125 -3.13 -24.55 1.57
CA LYS A 125 -2.75 -24.45 0.16
C LYS A 125 -1.22 -24.47 0.02
N GLU A 126 -0.75 -25.34 -0.85
CA GLU A 126 0.62 -25.35 -1.32
C GLU A 126 0.79 -24.25 -2.37
N ILE A 127 1.59 -23.25 -2.06
CA ILE A 127 1.79 -22.08 -2.91
C ILE A 127 3.27 -21.71 -2.91
N SER A 128 3.71 -21.04 -3.97
CA SER A 128 5.04 -20.41 -4.02
C SER A 128 4.93 -18.97 -4.50
N VAL A 129 5.90 -18.15 -4.12
CA VAL A 129 5.88 -16.71 -4.38
C VAL A 129 7.14 -16.27 -5.10
N PHE A 130 6.98 -15.49 -6.16
CA PHE A 130 8.04 -14.67 -6.73
C PHE A 130 7.89 -13.25 -6.17
N ALA A 131 8.93 -12.74 -5.54
CA ALA A 131 9.00 -11.38 -5.04
C ALA A 131 10.05 -10.61 -5.85
N THR A 132 9.68 -9.43 -6.33
CA THR A 132 10.64 -8.50 -6.96
C THR A 132 11.43 -7.74 -5.88
N LEU A 133 12.70 -7.42 -6.14
CA LEU A 133 13.58 -6.73 -5.19
C LEU A 133 13.01 -5.39 -4.71
N THR A 134 12.33 -4.65 -5.59
CA THR A 134 11.71 -3.34 -5.38
C THR A 134 12.74 -2.24 -5.12
N ARG A 135 13.52 -1.89 -6.15
CA ARG A 135 14.45 -0.76 -6.14
C ARG A 135 13.68 0.57 -5.99
N PRO A 136 14.32 1.62 -5.45
CA PRO A 136 15.70 1.63 -4.94
C PRO A 136 15.86 1.06 -3.51
N LEU A 137 14.79 1.06 -2.69
CA LEU A 137 14.86 0.75 -1.25
C LEU A 137 14.86 -0.75 -0.91
N LYS A 138 14.72 -1.62 -1.91
CA LYS A 138 14.79 -3.08 -1.80
C LYS A 138 13.74 -3.67 -0.84
N GLN A 139 12.52 -3.13 -0.84
CA GLN A 139 11.45 -3.59 0.06
C GLN A 139 11.11 -5.09 -0.13
N GLY A 140 11.36 -5.66 -1.31
CA GLY A 140 11.17 -7.08 -1.60
C GLY A 140 11.96 -8.00 -0.68
N ILE A 141 13.11 -7.56 -0.13
CA ILE A 141 13.87 -8.32 0.87
C ILE A 141 13.02 -8.57 2.11
N LYS A 142 12.27 -7.56 2.57
CA LYS A 142 11.39 -7.67 3.72
C LYS A 142 10.27 -8.67 3.44
N THR A 143 9.67 -8.60 2.25
CA THR A 143 8.66 -9.54 1.77
C THR A 143 9.18 -10.98 1.76
N ALA A 144 10.35 -11.22 1.17
CA ALA A 144 10.96 -12.55 1.11
C ALA A 144 11.26 -13.11 2.50
N LYS A 145 11.87 -12.30 3.39
CA LYS A 145 12.14 -12.72 4.78
C LYS A 145 10.86 -13.07 5.54
N GLU A 146 9.79 -12.29 5.34
CA GLU A 146 8.51 -12.53 6.00
C GLU A 146 7.83 -13.81 5.53
N LEU A 147 7.81 -14.06 4.22
CA LEU A 147 7.24 -15.29 3.64
C LEU A 147 8.05 -16.54 3.99
N ALA A 148 9.38 -16.43 3.99
CA ALA A 148 10.26 -17.53 4.38
C ALA A 148 10.02 -17.98 5.83
N ARG A 149 9.80 -17.04 6.77
CA ARG A 149 9.45 -17.36 8.17
C ARG A 149 8.14 -18.12 8.29
N GLU A 150 7.20 -17.86 7.40
CA GLU A 150 5.90 -18.56 7.32
C GLU A 150 6.00 -19.89 6.55
N LYS A 151 7.23 -20.34 6.21
CA LYS A 151 7.51 -21.56 5.44
C LYS A 151 6.78 -21.59 4.09
N ILE A 152 6.71 -20.43 3.43
CA ILE A 152 6.21 -20.29 2.07
C ILE A 152 7.44 -20.20 1.13
N PRO A 153 7.61 -21.12 0.17
CA PRO A 153 8.66 -21.03 -0.82
C PRO A 153 8.63 -19.68 -1.53
N VAL A 154 9.76 -18.97 -1.50
CA VAL A 154 9.87 -17.63 -2.09
C VAL A 154 11.14 -17.48 -2.89
N THR A 155 11.00 -17.00 -4.13
CA THR A 155 12.08 -16.62 -5.02
C THR A 155 12.17 -15.10 -5.07
N LEU A 156 13.32 -14.53 -4.72
CA LEU A 156 13.58 -13.10 -4.83
C LEU A 156 14.38 -12.83 -6.11
N ALA A 157 13.94 -11.86 -6.92
CA ALA A 157 14.58 -11.51 -8.18
C ALA A 157 14.60 -10.00 -8.40
N GLU A 158 15.50 -9.53 -9.26
CA GLU A 158 15.55 -8.12 -9.67
C GLU A 158 14.26 -7.68 -10.38
N ASP A 159 13.93 -6.39 -10.27
CA ASP A 159 12.70 -5.85 -10.87
C ASP A 159 12.70 -6.00 -12.40
N ILE A 160 13.87 -5.88 -13.03
CA ILE A 160 14.06 -6.03 -14.48
C ILE A 160 13.81 -7.46 -14.98
N ALA A 161 13.82 -8.46 -14.08
CA ALA A 161 13.59 -9.85 -14.44
C ALA A 161 12.11 -10.20 -14.61
N VAL A 162 11.18 -9.28 -14.30
CA VAL A 162 9.72 -9.51 -14.34
C VAL A 162 9.26 -10.11 -15.66
N GLY A 163 9.80 -9.66 -16.80
CA GLY A 163 9.45 -10.21 -18.12
C GLY A 163 9.75 -11.69 -18.28
N HIS A 164 10.80 -12.19 -17.63
CA HIS A 164 11.12 -13.62 -17.58
C HIS A 164 10.25 -14.34 -16.54
N LEU A 165 10.13 -13.78 -15.34
CA LEU A 165 9.41 -14.40 -14.22
C LEU A 165 7.92 -14.60 -14.51
N ILE A 166 7.30 -13.67 -15.24
CA ILE A 166 5.85 -13.69 -15.49
C ILE A 166 5.37 -14.97 -16.18
N GLN A 167 6.24 -15.61 -16.96
CA GLN A 167 5.95 -16.83 -17.69
C GLN A 167 5.75 -18.01 -16.74
N HIS A 168 6.37 -17.93 -15.56
CA HIS A 168 6.40 -18.98 -14.55
C HIS A 168 5.37 -18.78 -13.41
N VAL A 169 4.56 -17.71 -13.46
CA VAL A 169 3.54 -17.45 -12.44
C VAL A 169 2.13 -17.66 -12.97
N ASP A 170 1.19 -17.89 -12.06
CA ASP A 170 -0.23 -18.09 -12.36
C ASP A 170 -1.03 -16.80 -12.17
N MET A 171 -0.58 -15.92 -11.27
CA MET A 171 -1.26 -14.67 -10.96
C MET A 171 -0.33 -13.64 -10.33
N VAL A 172 -0.74 -12.38 -10.38
CA VAL A 172 -0.11 -11.26 -9.67
C VAL A 172 -1.01 -10.84 -8.52
N ILE A 173 -0.47 -10.75 -7.30
CA ILE A 173 -1.15 -10.16 -6.14
C ILE A 173 -0.29 -9.03 -5.60
N ILE A 174 -0.80 -7.81 -5.68
CA ILE A 174 -0.07 -6.58 -5.35
C ILE A 174 -0.91 -5.65 -4.48
N GLY A 175 -0.23 -4.85 -3.66
CA GLY A 175 -0.90 -3.80 -2.89
C GLY A 175 -1.32 -2.60 -3.72
N SER A 176 -1.84 -1.60 -3.02
CA SER A 176 -2.10 -0.26 -3.51
C SER A 176 -1.76 0.76 -2.42
N ASP A 177 -1.45 1.98 -2.80
CA ASP A 177 -1.35 3.13 -1.90
C ASP A 177 -2.58 4.05 -2.01
N ALA A 178 -3.19 4.10 -3.20
CA ALA A 178 -4.45 4.78 -3.49
C ALA A 178 -5.23 4.08 -4.61
N MET A 179 -6.54 4.25 -4.65
CA MET A 179 -7.41 3.84 -5.76
C MET A 179 -8.25 5.03 -6.19
N ARG A 180 -8.13 5.39 -7.47
CA ARG A 180 -8.72 6.58 -8.08
C ARG A 180 -9.61 6.19 -9.26
N LYS A 181 -10.35 7.14 -9.83
CA LYS A 181 -11.27 6.84 -10.96
C LYS A 181 -10.50 6.38 -12.21
N GLU A 182 -9.32 6.94 -12.41
CA GLU A 182 -8.45 6.70 -13.56
C GLU A 182 -7.53 5.46 -13.41
N GLY A 183 -7.35 4.94 -12.20
CA GLY A 183 -6.46 3.81 -11.94
C GLY A 183 -6.13 3.67 -10.44
N PHE A 184 -5.17 2.81 -10.12
CA PHE A 184 -4.65 2.70 -8.76
C PHE A 184 -3.20 3.13 -8.69
N VAL A 185 -2.80 3.68 -7.56
CA VAL A 185 -1.42 4.09 -7.29
C VAL A 185 -0.75 3.01 -6.46
N ASN A 186 0.45 2.60 -6.83
CA ASN A 186 1.28 1.68 -6.05
C ASN A 186 2.76 1.93 -6.35
N LYS A 187 3.66 1.25 -5.64
CA LYS A 187 5.12 1.36 -5.82
C LYS A 187 5.54 1.33 -7.31
N VAL A 188 6.46 2.22 -7.68
CA VAL A 188 7.05 2.29 -9.04
C VAL A 188 7.53 0.91 -9.51
N GLY A 189 7.24 0.55 -10.76
CA GLY A 189 7.43 -0.78 -11.33
C GLY A 189 6.16 -1.62 -11.37
N THR A 190 5.12 -1.23 -10.61
CA THR A 190 3.82 -1.92 -10.64
C THR A 190 3.17 -1.84 -12.01
N TRP A 191 3.29 -0.71 -12.73
CA TRP A 191 2.71 -0.60 -14.06
C TRP A 191 3.29 -1.66 -14.99
N LEU A 192 4.62 -1.76 -15.07
CA LEU A 192 5.31 -2.71 -15.94
C LEU A 192 4.90 -4.16 -15.63
N ILE A 193 4.78 -4.51 -14.35
CA ILE A 193 4.28 -5.82 -13.93
C ILE A 193 2.86 -6.08 -14.44
N ALA A 194 1.96 -5.09 -14.31
CA ALA A 194 0.56 -5.24 -14.70
C ALA A 194 0.40 -5.35 -16.24
N GLU A 195 1.20 -4.60 -16.99
CA GLU A 195 1.24 -4.67 -18.45
C GLU A 195 1.77 -6.03 -18.93
N GLU A 196 2.86 -6.48 -18.34
CA GLU A 196 3.49 -7.75 -18.66
C GLU A 196 2.57 -8.95 -18.33
N ALA A 197 1.92 -8.90 -17.17
CA ALA A 197 0.91 -9.88 -16.77
C ALA A 197 -0.24 -9.94 -17.78
N ARG A 198 -0.76 -8.79 -18.21
CA ARG A 198 -1.82 -8.71 -19.22
C ARG A 198 -1.37 -9.33 -20.55
N ARG A 199 -0.14 -9.05 -21.00
CA ARG A 199 0.43 -9.62 -22.23
C ARG A 199 0.48 -11.16 -22.18
N HIS A 200 0.80 -11.72 -21.02
CA HIS A 200 0.85 -13.16 -20.78
C HIS A 200 -0.48 -13.76 -20.27
N LYS A 201 -1.58 -13.00 -20.33
CA LYS A 201 -2.91 -13.41 -19.88
C LYS A 201 -2.94 -13.88 -18.41
N LYS A 202 -2.06 -13.34 -17.56
CA LYS A 202 -2.02 -13.60 -16.13
C LYS A 202 -2.95 -12.63 -15.40
N PRO A 203 -3.86 -13.11 -14.53
CA PRO A 203 -4.75 -12.22 -13.79
C PRO A 203 -3.98 -11.37 -12.79
N VAL A 204 -4.33 -10.08 -12.72
CA VAL A 204 -3.76 -9.10 -11.80
C VAL A 204 -4.78 -8.74 -10.75
N TYR A 205 -4.43 -9.00 -9.49
CA TYR A 205 -5.23 -8.69 -8.32
C TYR A 205 -4.61 -7.55 -7.53
N VAL A 206 -5.34 -6.45 -7.45
CA VAL A 206 -4.96 -5.28 -6.64
C VAL A 206 -5.64 -5.37 -5.29
N VAL A 207 -4.89 -5.12 -4.23
CA VAL A 207 -5.34 -5.29 -2.86
C VAL A 207 -5.32 -3.97 -2.12
N GLY A 208 -6.42 -3.64 -1.44
CA GLY A 208 -6.48 -2.46 -0.58
C GLY A 208 -7.84 -2.28 0.07
N SER A 209 -7.85 -1.79 1.31
CA SER A 209 -9.09 -1.44 2.02
C SER A 209 -9.81 -0.24 1.41
N HIS A 210 -11.09 -0.08 1.70
CA HIS A 210 -11.91 1.07 1.27
C HIS A 210 -11.30 2.43 1.68
N PHE A 211 -10.49 2.47 2.75
CA PHE A 211 -9.73 3.67 3.14
C PHE A 211 -8.71 4.15 2.10
N LYS A 212 -8.42 3.36 1.06
CA LYS A 212 -7.53 3.75 -0.05
C LYS A 212 -8.27 4.39 -1.22
N PHE A 213 -9.60 4.48 -1.17
CA PHE A 213 -10.38 5.18 -2.19
C PHE A 213 -10.08 6.67 -2.12
N ASP A 214 -9.71 7.26 -3.25
CA ASP A 214 -9.25 8.64 -3.33
C ASP A 214 -10.04 9.42 -4.38
N SER A 215 -10.92 10.29 -3.90
CA SER A 215 -11.73 11.20 -4.72
C SER A 215 -11.17 12.62 -4.81
N ARG A 216 -9.97 12.87 -4.28
CA ARG A 216 -9.33 14.18 -4.38
C ARG A 216 -9.06 14.52 -5.85
N LYS A 217 -9.33 15.76 -6.26
CA LYS A 217 -9.11 16.23 -7.64
C LYS A 217 -7.64 16.18 -8.08
N LYS A 218 -6.72 16.48 -7.17
CA LYS A 218 -5.28 16.51 -7.43
C LYS A 218 -4.59 15.38 -6.70
N PHE A 219 -3.80 14.59 -7.44
CA PHE A 219 -2.87 13.62 -6.89
C PHE A 219 -1.48 13.93 -7.42
N VAL A 220 -0.52 14.09 -6.52
CA VAL A 220 0.88 14.33 -6.89
C VAL A 220 1.65 13.05 -6.62
N LEU A 221 2.18 12.44 -7.68
CA LEU A 221 3.13 11.35 -7.53
C LEU A 221 4.39 11.89 -6.88
N GLU A 222 4.78 11.22 -5.80
CA GLU A 222 5.87 11.64 -4.96
C GLU A 222 7.23 11.40 -5.65
N GLU A 223 8.04 12.45 -5.76
CA GLU A 223 9.46 12.36 -6.11
C GLU A 223 10.28 12.24 -4.83
N ARG A 224 11.08 11.18 -4.74
CA ARG A 224 11.90 10.87 -3.57
C ARG A 224 13.32 11.42 -3.74
N PRO A 225 14.07 11.57 -2.64
CA PRO A 225 15.44 12.06 -2.73
C PRO A 225 16.31 11.20 -3.66
N ALA A 226 17.09 11.86 -4.54
CA ALA A 226 18.02 11.20 -5.45
C ALA A 226 19.02 10.26 -4.75
N LYS A 227 19.37 10.58 -3.49
CA LYS A 227 20.26 9.77 -2.65
C LYS A 227 19.81 8.33 -2.41
N GLU A 228 18.51 8.04 -2.57
CA GLU A 228 18.01 6.67 -2.50
C GLU A 228 18.46 5.83 -3.70
N ILE A 229 18.59 6.45 -4.89
CA ILE A 229 19.12 5.81 -6.10
C ILE A 229 20.64 5.79 -6.06
N TRP A 230 21.24 6.96 -5.82
CA TRP A 230 22.69 7.13 -5.82
C TRP A 230 23.10 8.18 -4.77
N PRO A 231 23.97 7.84 -3.81
CA PRO A 231 24.18 8.66 -2.61
C PRO A 231 24.89 10.00 -2.86
N LYS A 232 25.59 10.14 -3.99
CA LYS A 232 26.40 11.33 -4.31
C LYS A 232 25.81 12.09 -5.50
N PRO A 233 25.75 13.43 -5.48
CA PRO A 233 25.40 14.18 -6.68
C PRO A 233 26.36 13.88 -7.84
N ILE A 234 25.85 13.84 -9.06
CA ILE A 234 26.65 13.70 -10.29
C ILE A 234 26.54 15.03 -11.04
N LYS A 235 27.67 15.70 -11.28
CA LYS A 235 27.71 17.01 -11.94
C LYS A 235 27.06 16.91 -13.32
N GLY A 236 26.12 17.82 -13.61
CA GLY A 236 25.40 17.85 -14.89
C GLY A 236 24.28 16.82 -15.05
N VAL A 237 24.04 15.94 -14.06
CA VAL A 237 23.02 14.88 -14.16
C VAL A 237 21.88 15.14 -13.18
N LYS A 238 20.65 15.20 -13.70
CA LYS A 238 19.43 15.27 -12.91
C LYS A 238 18.89 13.86 -12.67
N ILE A 239 18.93 13.41 -11.41
CA ILE A 239 18.36 12.11 -11.01
C ILE A 239 16.88 12.31 -10.64
N ARG A 240 16.00 11.53 -11.28
CA ARG A 240 14.57 11.42 -10.94
C ARG A 240 14.32 10.14 -10.15
N ASN A 241 13.46 10.19 -9.15
CA ASN A 241 13.14 9.04 -8.30
C ASN A 241 11.64 9.03 -7.98
N PRO A 242 10.78 8.75 -8.97
CA PRO A 242 9.35 8.60 -8.72
C PRO A 242 9.11 7.41 -7.80
N ALA A 243 8.35 7.62 -6.73
CA ALA A 243 8.12 6.58 -5.73
C ALA A 243 6.98 5.62 -6.09
N PHE A 244 6.10 6.04 -7.00
CA PHE A 244 4.85 5.35 -7.32
C PHE A 244 4.50 5.50 -8.81
N ASP A 245 3.76 4.52 -9.32
CA ASP A 245 3.06 4.57 -10.61
C ASP A 245 1.57 4.80 -10.37
N LEU A 246 0.89 5.43 -11.34
CA LEU A 246 -0.56 5.37 -11.48
C LEU A 246 -0.89 4.36 -12.58
N VAL A 247 -1.39 3.18 -12.20
CA VAL A 247 -1.64 2.06 -13.10
C VAL A 247 -3.11 2.06 -13.54
N PRO A 248 -3.38 2.15 -14.86
CA PRO A 248 -4.76 2.15 -15.38
C PRO A 248 -5.54 0.87 -15.05
N TRP A 249 -6.84 1.02 -14.77
CA TRP A 249 -7.73 -0.10 -14.44
C TRP A 249 -7.81 -1.20 -15.50
N LYS A 250 -7.54 -0.87 -16.77
CA LYS A 250 -7.51 -1.86 -17.87
C LYS A 250 -6.51 -3.00 -17.63
N TYR A 251 -5.49 -2.82 -16.79
CA TYR A 251 -4.53 -3.88 -16.47
C TYR A 251 -4.95 -4.76 -15.29
N VAL A 252 -6.06 -4.45 -14.62
CA VAL A 252 -6.50 -5.11 -13.39
C VAL A 252 -7.64 -6.08 -13.68
N THR A 253 -7.54 -7.30 -13.17
CA THR A 253 -8.59 -8.32 -13.29
C THR A 253 -9.67 -8.14 -12.24
N ARG A 254 -9.27 -8.02 -10.96
CA ARG A 254 -10.16 -7.77 -9.82
C ARG A 254 -9.44 -6.96 -8.74
N VAL A 255 -10.23 -6.28 -7.92
CA VAL A 255 -9.77 -5.56 -6.73
C VAL A 255 -10.30 -6.26 -5.49
N ILE A 256 -9.42 -6.54 -4.54
CA ILE A 256 -9.75 -7.23 -3.29
C ILE A 256 -9.71 -6.19 -2.16
N THR A 257 -10.85 -6.01 -1.51
CA THR A 257 -11.04 -5.07 -0.40
C THR A 257 -11.54 -5.78 0.86
N ASP A 258 -11.67 -5.02 1.95
CA ASP A 258 -12.28 -5.48 3.18
C ASP A 258 -13.81 -5.66 3.08
N GLU A 259 -14.41 -5.22 1.98
CA GLU A 259 -15.84 -5.35 1.68
C GLU A 259 -16.15 -6.47 0.68
N GLY A 260 -15.14 -6.96 -0.06
CA GLY A 260 -15.34 -8.05 -1.02
C GLY A 260 -14.30 -8.09 -2.14
N ILE A 261 -14.68 -8.72 -3.25
CA ILE A 261 -13.89 -8.79 -4.48
C ILE A 261 -14.70 -8.18 -5.61
N PHE A 262 -14.16 -7.14 -6.23
CA PHE A 262 -14.87 -6.29 -7.18
C PHE A 262 -14.16 -6.25 -8.53
N LYS A 263 -14.90 -5.99 -9.60
CA LYS A 263 -14.32 -5.54 -10.87
C LYS A 263 -13.87 -4.07 -10.75
N PRO A 264 -12.94 -3.60 -11.58
CA PRO A 264 -12.51 -2.21 -11.55
C PRO A 264 -13.67 -1.20 -11.71
N GLU A 265 -14.66 -1.49 -12.55
CA GLU A 265 -15.79 -0.57 -12.78
C GLU A 265 -16.66 -0.39 -11.51
N GLU A 266 -16.78 -1.43 -10.69
CA GLU A 266 -17.47 -1.37 -9.41
C GLU A 266 -16.71 -0.48 -8.43
N ILE A 267 -15.38 -0.61 -8.37
CA ILE A 267 -14.53 0.27 -7.56
C ILE A 267 -14.67 1.73 -7.98
N VAL A 268 -14.65 2.02 -9.28
CA VAL A 268 -14.84 3.38 -9.79
C VAL A 268 -16.18 3.99 -9.33
N ARG A 269 -17.25 3.19 -9.25
CA ARG A 269 -18.56 3.64 -8.73
C ARG A 269 -18.55 3.85 -7.21
N MET A 270 -17.73 3.10 -6.47
CA MET A 270 -17.60 3.24 -5.02
C MET A 270 -16.77 4.47 -4.62
N ILE A 271 -15.87 4.94 -5.50
CA ILE A 271 -15.11 6.18 -5.30
C ILE A 271 -16.04 7.37 -5.56
N ARG A 272 -16.58 7.92 -4.45
CA ARG A 272 -17.48 9.09 -4.46
C ARG A 272 -16.70 10.39 -4.62
#